data_AF-A0A2D6HZ93-F1
#
_entry.id   AF-A0A2D6HZ93-F1
#
_cell.length_a   1.000
_cell.length_b   1.000
_cell.length_c   1.000
_cell.angle_alpha   90.00
_cell.angle_beta   90.00
_cell.angle_gamma   90.00
#
_symmetry.space_group_name_H-M   'P 1'
#
loop_
_entity.id
_entity.type
_entity.pdbx_description
1 polymer ?
#
loop_
_entity_poly.entity_id
_entity_poly.type
_entity_poly.pdbx_seq_one_letter_code
_entity_poly.pdbx_strand_id
1 'polypeptide(L)'
;MTNRKTCSDLVEQCMKDRAEDFKFWMEFGPEARIEDGKGSNLDEYGLGFNRVSAHTFDDQPEAYYRYQLSWGGPSDEVRFFQNRIEYWYLDWFDGAKVDVTHEPWAAWLFDVLFDLLVHEPCWMDDDDEPNGWGLITA
;
A
#
# COMPACT_ATOMS: atom_id res chain seq x y z
N MET A 1 20.04 -9.06 28.65
CA MET A 1 18.72 -9.20 27.99
C MET A 1 18.60 -8.02 27.03
N THR A 2 18.75 -8.26 25.74
CA THR A 2 18.40 -7.25 24.72
C THR A 2 16.88 -7.13 24.72
N ASN A 3 16.37 -5.92 25.00
CA ASN A 3 14.94 -5.66 24.87
C ASN A 3 14.55 -5.88 23.39
N ARG A 4 13.69 -6.87 23.12
CA ARG A 4 13.14 -7.07 21.77
C ARG A 4 12.27 -5.85 21.47
N LYS A 5 12.57 -5.16 20.38
CA LYS A 5 11.72 -4.06 19.88
C LYS A 5 10.38 -4.62 19.42
N THR A 6 9.30 -3.91 19.75
CA THR A 6 7.93 -4.20 19.29
C THR A 6 7.70 -3.61 17.91
N CYS A 7 6.60 -3.99 17.25
CA CYS A 7 6.17 -3.33 16.01
C CYS A 7 5.93 -1.83 16.23
N SER A 8 5.42 -1.44 17.40
CA SER A 8 5.22 -0.02 17.74
C SER A 8 6.55 0.75 17.86
N ASP A 9 7.64 0.09 18.26
CA ASP A 9 8.98 0.71 18.32
C ASP A 9 9.62 0.85 16.92
N LEU A 10 9.13 0.11 15.93
CA LEU A 10 9.74 -0.04 14.61
C LEU A 10 8.96 0.66 13.50
N VAL A 11 7.63 0.74 13.62
CA VAL A 11 6.72 1.15 12.54
C VAL A 11 7.10 2.49 11.91
N GLU A 12 7.50 3.48 12.70
CA GLU A 12 7.89 4.79 12.17
C GLU A 12 9.15 4.72 11.31
N GLN A 13 10.14 3.95 11.73
CA GLN A 13 11.38 3.81 10.96
C GLN A 13 11.11 3.01 9.69
N CYS A 14 10.40 1.88 9.79
CA CYS A 14 10.04 1.07 8.63
C CYS A 14 9.19 1.86 7.63
N MET A 15 8.25 2.70 8.10
CA MET A 15 7.49 3.59 7.24
C MET A 15 8.40 4.59 6.51
N LYS A 16 9.34 5.23 7.21
CA LYS A 16 10.28 6.18 6.60
C LYS A 16 11.15 5.53 5.53
N ASP A 17 11.69 4.34 5.81
CA ASP A 17 12.50 3.59 4.86
C ASP A 17 11.69 3.29 3.58
N ARG A 18 10.43 2.85 3.71
CA ARG A 18 9.55 2.63 2.54
C ARG A 18 9.16 3.94 1.83
N ALA A 19 8.95 5.01 2.58
CA ALA A 19 8.63 6.31 2.02
C ALA A 19 9.78 6.88 1.17
N GLU A 20 11.04 6.58 1.49
CA GLU A 20 12.19 6.94 0.65
C GLU A 20 12.12 6.26 -0.72
N ASP A 21 11.82 4.96 -0.76
CA ASP A 21 11.62 4.23 -2.00
C ASP A 21 10.45 4.82 -2.82
N PHE A 22 9.31 5.12 -2.19
CA PHE A 22 8.17 5.72 -2.90
C PHE A 22 8.47 7.12 -3.42
N LYS A 23 9.20 7.93 -2.66
CA LYS A 23 9.62 9.28 -3.09
C LYS A 23 10.59 9.19 -4.27
N PHE A 24 11.44 8.17 -4.32
CA PHE A 24 12.29 7.93 -5.48
C PHE A 24 11.46 7.73 -6.75
N TRP A 25 10.46 6.83 -6.76
CA TRP A 25 9.61 6.66 -7.94
C TRP A 25 8.70 7.87 -8.23
N MET A 26 8.30 8.62 -7.19
CA MET A 26 7.58 9.87 -7.38
C MET A 26 8.42 10.92 -8.13
N GLU A 27 9.74 10.94 -7.91
CA GLU A 27 10.67 11.85 -8.58
C GLU A 27 11.12 11.35 -9.97
N PHE A 28 11.41 10.05 -10.09
CA PHE A 28 12.05 9.46 -11.27
C PHE A 28 11.11 8.66 -12.20
N GLY A 29 9.85 8.48 -11.80
CA GLY A 29 8.84 7.69 -12.53
C GLY A 29 8.77 6.23 -12.05
N PRO A 30 7.60 5.55 -12.15
CA PRO A 30 7.39 4.21 -11.60
C PRO A 30 8.24 3.11 -12.28
N GLU A 31 8.67 3.34 -13.52
CA GLU A 31 9.61 2.50 -14.28
C GLU A 31 11.08 2.60 -13.83
N ALA A 32 11.43 3.61 -13.01
CA ALA A 32 12.79 3.73 -12.47
C ALA A 32 13.13 2.51 -11.60
N ARG A 33 14.41 2.13 -11.54
CA ARG A 33 14.87 0.94 -10.79
C ARG A 33 15.68 1.37 -9.57
N ILE A 34 15.40 0.74 -8.43
CA ILE A 34 16.22 0.89 -7.22
C ILE A 34 17.32 -0.18 -7.24
N GLU A 35 18.58 0.24 -7.36
CA GLU A 35 19.77 -0.62 -7.46
C GLU A 35 20.27 -1.17 -6.09
N ASP A 36 19.38 -1.46 -5.13
CA ASP A 36 19.74 -2.03 -3.82
C ASP A 36 19.47 -3.55 -3.72
N GLY A 37 19.87 -4.29 -4.76
CA GLY A 37 19.72 -5.75 -4.81
C GLY A 37 18.29 -6.26 -5.04
N LYS A 38 17.30 -5.35 -5.15
CA LYS A 38 15.93 -5.65 -5.57
C LYS A 38 15.69 -5.38 -7.06
N GLY A 39 16.39 -4.38 -7.64
CA GLY A 39 16.43 -4.13 -9.08
C GLY A 39 15.07 -3.90 -9.74
N SER A 40 14.00 -3.69 -8.95
CA SER A 40 12.63 -3.65 -9.41
C SER A 40 12.16 -2.22 -9.64
N ASN A 41 11.29 -2.08 -10.63
CA ASN A 41 10.35 -0.97 -10.79
C ASN A 41 9.17 -1.12 -9.82
N LEU A 42 8.29 -0.13 -9.75
CA LEU A 42 7.24 -0.05 -8.73
C LEU A 42 6.23 -1.23 -8.79
N ASP A 43 5.88 -1.68 -9.99
CA ASP A 43 4.95 -2.79 -10.25
C ASP A 43 5.54 -4.16 -9.83
N GLU A 44 6.86 -4.31 -9.84
CA GLU A 44 7.54 -5.52 -9.35
C GLU A 44 7.99 -5.42 -7.87
N TYR A 45 7.89 -4.23 -7.26
CA TYR A 45 8.39 -3.99 -5.90
C TYR A 45 7.52 -4.61 -4.81
N GLY A 46 6.20 -4.57 -4.98
CA GLY A 46 5.23 -5.15 -4.06
C GLY A 46 4.90 -6.60 -4.38
N LEU A 47 4.31 -7.30 -3.43
CA LEU A 47 3.77 -8.65 -3.60
C LEU A 47 2.36 -8.68 -4.18
N GLY A 48 1.66 -7.55 -4.12
CA GLY A 48 0.34 -7.42 -4.72
C GLY A 48 -0.37 -6.13 -4.34
N PHE A 49 -1.27 -5.69 -5.21
CA PHE A 49 -2.20 -4.60 -4.98
C PHE A 49 -3.63 -5.13 -5.18
N ASN A 50 -4.40 -5.23 -4.10
CA ASN A 50 -5.71 -5.89 -4.15
C ASN A 50 -6.74 -5.20 -3.26
N ARG A 51 -8.01 -5.22 -3.71
CA ARG A 51 -9.13 -4.78 -2.89
C ARG A 51 -9.44 -5.81 -1.80
N VAL A 52 -9.62 -5.34 -0.58
CA VAL A 52 -10.12 -6.10 0.57
C VAL A 52 -11.53 -5.59 0.87
N SER A 53 -12.54 -6.46 0.72
CA SER A 53 -13.93 -6.11 0.99
C SER A 53 -14.17 -5.88 2.48
N ALA A 54 -15.18 -5.10 2.83
CA ALA A 54 -15.64 -4.97 4.21
C ALA A 54 -15.97 -6.33 4.80
N HIS A 55 -15.66 -6.53 6.08
CA HIS A 55 -15.89 -7.78 6.82
C HIS A 55 -15.19 -9.01 6.22
N THR A 56 -14.08 -8.82 5.51
CA THR A 56 -13.18 -9.92 5.15
C THR A 56 -12.53 -10.51 6.40
N PHE A 57 -12.22 -9.64 7.38
CA PHE A 57 -11.77 -10.03 8.71
C PHE A 57 -12.79 -9.54 9.77
N ASP A 58 -12.85 -10.23 10.92
CA ASP A 58 -13.86 -9.98 11.95
C ASP A 58 -13.81 -8.54 12.51
N ASP A 59 -12.64 -7.93 12.55
CA ASP A 59 -12.37 -6.59 13.11
C ASP A 59 -12.19 -5.50 12.03
N GLN A 60 -12.64 -5.78 10.80
CA GLN A 60 -12.41 -4.93 9.63
C GLN A 60 -13.74 -4.52 8.98
N PRO A 61 -14.43 -3.47 9.49
CA PRO A 61 -15.76 -3.08 8.99
C PRO A 61 -15.74 -2.32 7.65
N GLU A 62 -14.61 -1.76 7.25
CA GLU A 62 -14.49 -0.90 6.06
C GLU A 62 -13.63 -1.55 4.99
N ALA A 63 -14.07 -1.53 3.73
CA ALA A 63 -13.27 -1.97 2.60
C ALA A 63 -12.07 -1.04 2.35
N TYR A 64 -10.97 -1.58 1.82
CA TYR A 64 -9.77 -0.82 1.45
C TYR A 64 -9.00 -1.49 0.32
N TYR A 65 -8.14 -0.75 -0.36
CA TYR A 65 -7.09 -1.34 -1.21
C TYR A 65 -5.85 -1.60 -0.37
N ARG A 66 -5.23 -2.76 -0.58
CA ARG A 66 -4.00 -3.15 0.10
C ARG A 66 -2.87 -3.24 -0.91
N TYR A 67 -1.79 -2.51 -0.66
CA TYR A 67 -0.50 -2.75 -1.28
C TYR A 67 0.39 -3.52 -0.31
N GLN A 68 0.61 -4.80 -0.59
CA GLN A 68 1.40 -5.69 0.26
C GLN A 68 2.87 -5.64 -0.17
N LEU A 69 3.78 -5.28 0.73
CA LEU A 69 5.21 -5.07 0.43
C LEU A 69 6.08 -6.26 0.85
N SER A 70 5.68 -6.95 1.92
CA SER A 70 6.35 -8.17 2.37
C SER A 70 5.37 -9.09 3.10
N TRP A 71 5.81 -10.30 3.43
CA TRP A 71 5.00 -11.32 4.09
C TRP A 71 5.84 -12.08 5.12
N GLY A 72 5.18 -12.59 6.16
CA GLY A 72 5.84 -13.25 7.30
C GLY A 72 6.02 -12.29 8.49
N GLY A 73 6.91 -12.66 9.42
CA GLY A 73 7.24 -11.82 10.58
C GLY A 73 8.71 -11.43 10.49
N PRO A 74 9.04 -10.26 9.89
CA PRO A 74 8.17 -9.10 9.67
C PRO A 74 7.46 -9.02 8.29
N SER A 75 6.34 -8.30 8.26
CA SER A 75 5.55 -7.93 7.08
C SER A 75 5.18 -6.45 7.11
N ASP A 76 5.02 -5.84 5.93
CA ASP A 76 4.55 -4.47 5.77
C ASP A 76 3.57 -4.30 4.61
N GLU A 77 2.66 -3.36 4.77
CA GLU A 77 1.61 -3.04 3.79
C GLU A 77 1.12 -1.60 3.93
N VAL A 78 0.63 -1.03 2.84
CA VAL A 78 -0.09 0.24 2.81
C VAL A 78 -1.56 -0.05 2.54
N ARG A 79 -2.44 0.49 3.38
CA ARG A 79 -3.90 0.32 3.29
C ARG A 79 -4.56 1.64 2.94
N PHE A 80 -5.28 1.67 1.83
CA PHE A 80 -5.98 2.83 1.29
C PHE A 80 -7.48 2.69 1.53
N PHE A 81 -7.99 3.41 2.52
CA PHE A 81 -9.41 3.51 2.81
C PHE A 81 -10.02 4.72 2.09
N GLN A 82 -11.34 4.89 2.18
CA GLN A 82 -12.06 6.04 1.62
C GLN A 82 -11.49 7.40 2.04
N ASN A 83 -11.10 7.52 3.30
CA ASN A 83 -10.79 8.81 3.93
C ASN A 83 -9.47 8.82 4.70
N ARG A 84 -8.72 7.73 4.67
CA ARG A 84 -7.45 7.60 5.37
C ARG A 84 -6.51 6.63 4.66
N ILE A 85 -5.22 6.83 4.86
CA ILE A 85 -4.18 5.93 4.39
C ILE A 85 -3.32 5.53 5.58
N GLU A 86 -3.11 4.24 5.76
CA GLU A 86 -2.37 3.69 6.89
C GLU A 86 -1.21 2.84 6.39
N TYR A 87 0.00 3.10 6.91
CA TYR A 87 1.11 2.15 6.80
C TYR A 87 1.05 1.19 7.98
N TRP A 88 1.12 -0.10 7.72
CA TRP A 88 1.09 -1.16 8.72
C TRP A 88 2.42 -1.92 8.73
N TYR A 89 2.94 -2.13 9.92
CA TYR A 89 4.05 -3.04 10.19
C TYR A 89 3.58 -4.16 11.10
N LEU A 90 3.75 -5.39 10.64
CA LEU A 90 3.19 -6.60 11.24
C LEU A 90 4.32 -7.59 11.55
N ASP A 91 4.19 -8.29 12.67
CA ASP A 91 4.94 -9.49 13.03
C ASP A 91 3.91 -10.54 13.50
N TRP A 92 4.27 -11.83 13.55
CA TRP A 92 3.35 -12.95 13.75
C TRP A 92 2.28 -12.78 14.85
N PHE A 93 2.56 -12.00 15.89
CA PHE A 93 1.65 -11.72 17.02
C PHE A 93 1.66 -10.24 17.46
N ASP A 94 2.18 -9.34 16.63
CA ASP A 94 2.29 -7.91 16.94
C ASP A 94 2.01 -7.09 15.68
N GLY A 95 1.47 -5.89 15.85
CA GLY A 95 1.11 -5.04 14.74
C GLY A 95 1.01 -3.59 15.19
N ALA A 96 1.60 -2.70 14.40
CA ALA A 96 1.51 -1.27 14.62
C ALA A 96 1.28 -0.56 13.29
N LYS A 97 0.67 0.62 13.36
CA LYS A 97 0.35 1.43 12.19
C LYS A 97 0.69 2.88 12.40
N VAL A 98 0.92 3.57 11.30
CA VAL A 98 1.09 5.03 11.23
C VAL A 98 0.09 5.57 10.21
N ASP A 99 -0.60 6.64 10.58
CA ASP A 99 -1.44 7.41 9.67
C ASP A 99 -0.54 8.21 8.72
N VAL A 100 -0.67 7.97 7.42
CA VAL A 100 0.09 8.62 6.35
C VAL A 100 -0.82 9.37 5.39
N THR A 101 -2.07 9.66 5.80
CA THR A 101 -3.08 10.31 4.97
C THR A 101 -2.62 11.65 4.40
N HIS A 102 -1.76 12.37 5.13
CA HIS A 102 -1.25 13.68 4.73
C HIS A 102 0.14 13.63 4.08
N GLU A 103 0.67 12.44 3.82
CA GLU A 103 1.93 12.28 3.13
C GLU A 103 1.72 12.34 1.60
N PRO A 104 2.39 13.24 0.87
CA PRO A 104 2.20 13.38 -0.58
C PRO A 104 2.47 12.09 -1.36
N TRP A 105 3.46 11.31 -0.93
CA TRP A 105 3.81 10.03 -1.56
C TRP A 105 2.70 9.00 -1.42
N ALA A 106 1.89 9.05 -0.35
CA ALA A 106 0.87 8.05 -0.08
C ALA A 106 -0.33 8.20 -1.03
N ALA A 107 -0.79 9.43 -1.26
CA ALA A 107 -1.83 9.70 -2.24
C ALA A 107 -1.35 9.37 -3.66
N TRP A 108 -0.15 9.84 -4.03
CA TRP A 108 0.47 9.53 -5.32
C TRP A 108 0.61 8.01 -5.56
N LEU A 109 1.01 7.27 -4.52
CA LEU A 109 1.19 5.81 -4.59
C LEU A 109 -0.11 5.08 -4.93
N PHE A 110 -1.25 5.52 -4.38
CA PHE A 110 -2.53 4.92 -4.72
C PHE A 110 -2.87 5.12 -6.20
N ASP A 111 -2.80 6.37 -6.67
CA ASP A 111 -3.16 6.72 -8.05
C ASP A 111 -2.30 5.94 -9.06
N VAL A 112 -0.98 5.89 -8.84
CA VAL A 112 -0.07 5.19 -9.75
C VAL A 112 -0.26 3.67 -9.70
N LEU A 113 -0.46 3.07 -8.52
CA LEU A 113 -0.68 1.62 -8.42
C LEU A 113 -2.03 1.22 -9.04
N PHE A 114 -3.05 2.06 -8.88
CA PHE A 114 -4.36 1.81 -9.47
C PHE A 114 -4.27 1.79 -11.00
N ASP A 115 -3.63 2.80 -11.60
CA ASP A 115 -3.40 2.87 -13.04
C ASP A 115 -2.55 1.71 -13.58
N LEU A 116 -1.50 1.32 -12.85
CA LEU A 116 -0.57 0.27 -13.27
C LEU A 116 -1.15 -1.14 -13.12
N LEU A 117 -1.90 -1.41 -12.05
CA LEU A 117 -2.20 -2.78 -11.62
C LEU A 117 -3.70 -3.14 -11.62
N VAL A 118 -4.59 -2.16 -11.74
CA VAL A 118 -6.05 -2.36 -11.73
C VAL A 118 -6.65 -2.08 -13.12
N HIS A 119 -5.83 -2.16 -14.17
CA HIS A 119 -6.30 -1.95 -15.54
C HIS A 119 -7.45 -2.89 -15.86
N GLU A 120 -8.65 -2.34 -16.07
CA GLU A 120 -9.77 -3.05 -16.69
C GLU A 120 -9.28 -3.57 -18.04
N PRO A 121 -9.28 -4.88 -18.28
CA PRO A 121 -8.96 -5.37 -19.60
C PRO A 121 -9.98 -4.81 -20.59
N CYS A 122 -9.52 -4.25 -21.70
CA CYS A 122 -10.32 -3.69 -22.80
C CYS A 122 -11.25 -4.69 -23.52
N TRP A 123 -11.55 -5.83 -22.89
CA TRP A 123 -12.47 -6.87 -23.32
C TRP A 123 -13.58 -7.17 -22.31
N MET A 124 -13.70 -6.41 -21.21
CA MET A 124 -14.98 -6.31 -20.51
C MET A 124 -15.91 -5.44 -21.36
N ASP A 125 -16.97 -6.06 -21.89
CA ASP A 125 -18.05 -5.36 -22.58
C ASP A 125 -18.68 -4.32 -21.62
N ASP A 126 -19.09 -3.16 -22.16
CA ASP A 126 -19.57 -1.96 -21.46
C ASP A 126 -20.76 -2.15 -20.49
N ASP A 127 -21.25 -3.38 -20.26
CA ASP A 127 -22.49 -3.69 -19.53
C ASP A 127 -22.30 -4.16 -18.07
N ASP A 128 -21.07 -4.34 -17.57
CA ASP A 128 -20.80 -4.72 -16.16
C ASP A 128 -20.04 -3.61 -15.41
N GLU A 129 -20.73 -2.50 -15.10
CA GLU A 129 -20.18 -1.47 -14.20
C GLU A 129 -20.01 -2.00 -12.77
N PRO A 130 -18.80 -2.01 -12.17
CA PRO A 130 -18.66 -2.22 -10.74
C PRO A 130 -18.83 -0.87 -10.03
N ASN A 131 -20.08 -0.62 -9.63
CA ASN A 131 -20.45 0.00 -8.35
C ASN A 131 -19.39 0.86 -7.62
N GLY A 132 -19.46 2.16 -7.87
CA GLY A 132 -19.59 3.14 -6.78
C GLY A 132 -18.31 3.63 -6.12
N TRP A 133 -17.45 4.31 -6.87
CA TRP A 133 -16.56 5.35 -6.35
C TRP A 133 -16.58 6.54 -7.31
N GLY A 134 -17.59 7.40 -7.15
CA GLY A 134 -17.60 8.69 -7.83
C GLY A 134 -16.44 9.53 -7.32
N LEU A 135 -15.43 9.74 -8.18
CA LEU A 135 -14.42 10.78 -8.02
C LEU A 135 -15.15 12.11 -7.83
N ILE A 136 -15.10 12.67 -6.62
CA ILE A 136 -15.44 14.06 -6.37
C ILE A 136 -14.23 14.87 -6.86
N THR A 137 -14.22 15.21 -8.13
CA THR A 137 -13.46 16.36 -8.63
C THR A 137 -14.29 17.61 -8.32
N ALA A 138 -13.72 18.50 -7.51
CA ALA A 138 -14.23 19.85 -7.29
C ALA A 138 -13.82 20.77 -8.44
#